data_AF-A0A4Q9MXY4-F1
#
_entry.id   AF-A0A4Q9MXY4-F1
#
_cell.length_a   1.000
_cell.length_b   1.000
_cell.length_c   1.000
_cell.angle_alpha   90.00
_cell.angle_beta   90.00
_cell.angle_gamma   90.00
#
_symmetry.space_group_name_H-M   'P 1'
#
loop_
_entity.id
_entity.type
_entity.pdbx_description
1 polymer ?
#
loop_
_entity_poly.entity_id
_entity_poly.type
_entity_poly.pdbx_seq_one_letter_code
_entity_poly.pdbx_strand_id
1 'polypeptide(L)'
;MKFATEEELAGHHAATVRGAIEGTLGSLAVTLPATWYLNRRWPAFRALPPQLKALGIVLIVAPCYAIQTERRGVEYDESTWTGAAKAMLDDNERKEESRWESLTNSQKMKDWAMRNQYKIILGSWAASMAIAGTIVMRNRYQSTPQKIVQARMWAQGLTIGVLIAAGVLTQTQRQQAHDNRSVDHSWAAILEEQQKEEQEIQLHLTQAKPQTQSA
;
A
#
# COMPACT_ATOMS: atom_id res chain seq x y z
N MET A 1 20.62 8.38 17.80
CA MET A 1 19.21 7.94 17.70
C MET A 1 18.38 8.82 18.62
N LYS A 2 17.40 9.56 18.08
CA LYS A 2 16.42 10.30 18.90
C LYS A 2 15.43 9.26 19.43
N PHE A 3 15.26 9.18 20.75
CA PHE A 3 14.20 8.36 21.32
C PHE A 3 12.86 9.03 21.06
N ALA A 4 11.85 8.24 20.66
CA ALA A 4 10.51 8.76 20.49
C ALA A 4 10.02 9.34 21.82
N THR A 5 9.48 10.55 21.76
CA THR A 5 8.86 11.20 22.93
C THR A 5 7.56 10.49 23.29
N GLU A 6 7.15 10.56 24.56
CA GLU A 6 5.87 9.95 24.97
C GLU A 6 4.67 10.56 24.22
N GLU A 7 4.75 11.85 23.86
CA GLU A 7 3.74 12.53 23.05
C GLU A 7 3.67 11.99 21.62
N GLU A 8 4.83 11.79 20.97
CA GLU A 8 4.89 11.18 19.63
C GLU A 8 4.30 9.76 19.66
N LEU A 9 4.66 8.94 20.67
CA LEU A 9 4.11 7.59 20.84
C LEU A 9 2.59 7.58 21.07
N ALA A 10 2.08 8.49 21.91
CA ALA A 10 0.65 8.61 22.16
C ALA A 10 -0.11 9.06 20.90
N GLY A 11 0.45 9.99 20.13
CA GLY A 11 -0.12 10.44 18.86
C GLY A 11 -0.13 9.35 17.79
N HIS A 12 0.97 8.60 17.65
CA HIS A 12 1.02 7.39 16.81
C HIS A 12 -0.07 6.39 17.19
N HIS A 13 -0.16 6.05 18.48
CA HIS A 13 -1.16 5.12 18.98
C HIS A 13 -2.58 5.61 18.68
N ALA A 14 -2.87 6.90 18.87
CA ALA A 14 -4.17 7.48 18.53
C ALA A 14 -4.48 7.36 17.02
N ALA A 15 -3.51 7.62 16.16
CA ALA A 15 -3.65 7.50 14.70
C ALA A 15 -3.90 6.04 14.27
N THR A 16 -3.14 5.11 14.83
CA THR A 16 -3.30 3.65 14.64
C THR A 16 -4.69 3.18 15.08
N VAL A 17 -5.16 3.58 16.26
CA VAL A 17 -6.51 3.24 16.76
C VAL A 17 -7.60 3.81 15.86
N ARG A 18 -7.44 5.05 15.39
CA ARG A 18 -8.37 5.65 14.42
C ARG A 18 -8.41 4.85 13.12
N GLY A 19 -7.24 4.45 12.60
CA GLY A 19 -7.13 3.58 11.43
C GLY A 19 -7.87 2.26 11.63
N ALA A 20 -7.65 1.59 12.76
CA ALA A 20 -8.33 0.37 13.16
C ALA A 20 -9.86 0.50 13.16
N ILE A 21 -10.39 1.57 13.76
CA ILE A 21 -11.83 1.84 13.83
C ILE A 21 -12.39 2.07 12.43
N GLU A 22 -11.78 2.94 11.64
CA GLU A 22 -12.24 3.25 10.29
C GLU A 22 -12.16 2.04 9.35
N GLY A 23 -11.10 1.24 9.44
CA GLY A 23 -10.94 0.02 8.65
C GLY A 23 -12.00 -1.03 8.99
N THR A 24 -12.28 -1.21 10.28
CA THR A 24 -13.29 -2.18 10.75
C THR A 24 -14.71 -1.72 10.40
N LEU A 25 -15.07 -0.48 10.76
CA LEU A 25 -16.41 0.04 10.50
C LEU A 25 -16.69 0.18 9.00
N GLY A 26 -15.72 0.69 8.24
CA GLY A 26 -15.84 0.83 6.79
C GLY A 26 -16.02 -0.53 6.10
N SER A 27 -15.25 -1.54 6.48
CA SER A 27 -15.38 -2.89 5.91
C SER A 27 -16.67 -3.60 6.34
N LEU A 28 -17.10 -3.45 7.60
CA LEU A 28 -18.37 -4.01 8.07
C LEU A 28 -19.58 -3.37 7.38
N ALA A 29 -19.54 -2.05 7.16
CA ALA A 29 -20.61 -1.32 6.48
C ALA A 29 -20.85 -1.82 5.05
N VAL A 30 -19.83 -2.37 4.39
CA VAL A 30 -19.97 -3.00 3.06
C VAL A 30 -20.29 -4.49 3.17
N THR A 31 -19.62 -5.19 4.08
CA THR A 31 -19.65 -6.65 4.12
C THR A 31 -20.96 -7.20 4.70
N LEU A 32 -21.57 -6.53 5.68
CA LEU A 32 -22.83 -6.97 6.28
C LEU A 32 -24.00 -6.84 5.29
N PRO A 33 -24.21 -5.71 4.60
CA PRO A 33 -25.24 -5.61 3.55
C PRO A 33 -25.00 -6.58 2.39
N ALA A 34 -23.74 -6.77 1.97
CA ALA A 34 -23.41 -7.74 0.94
C ALA A 34 -23.79 -9.16 1.36
N THR A 35 -23.44 -9.57 2.58
CA THR A 35 -23.80 -10.88 3.14
C THR A 35 -25.31 -11.06 3.23
N TRP A 36 -26.04 -10.04 3.67
CA TRP A 36 -27.50 -10.03 3.72
C TRP A 36 -28.12 -10.21 2.32
N TYR A 37 -27.62 -9.46 1.33
CA TYR A 37 -28.08 -9.53 -0.05
C TYR A 37 -27.82 -10.91 -0.69
N LEU A 38 -26.61 -11.46 -0.51
CA LEU A 38 -26.28 -12.81 -0.99
C LEU A 38 -27.17 -13.87 -0.35
N ASN A 39 -27.44 -13.77 0.95
CA ASN A 39 -28.30 -14.71 1.67
C ASN A 39 -29.76 -14.66 1.18
N ARG A 40 -30.22 -13.51 0.67
CA ARG A 40 -31.56 -13.33 0.09
C ARG A 40 -31.66 -13.88 -1.33
N ARG A 41 -30.67 -13.60 -2.19
CA ARG A 41 -30.78 -13.83 -3.64
C ARG A 41 -30.25 -15.19 -4.08
N TRP A 42 -29.24 -15.73 -3.41
CA TRP A 42 -28.47 -16.89 -3.89
C TRP A 42 -28.73 -18.14 -3.03
N PRO A 43 -29.44 -19.16 -3.54
CA PRO A 43 -29.76 -20.37 -2.77
C PRO A 43 -28.54 -21.12 -2.23
N ALA A 44 -27.45 -21.14 -3.00
CA ALA A 44 -26.19 -21.75 -2.61
C ALA A 44 -25.57 -21.07 -1.38
N PHE A 45 -25.60 -19.73 -1.32
CA PHE A 45 -25.09 -18.98 -0.17
C PHE A 45 -25.98 -19.17 1.06
N ARG A 46 -27.30 -19.25 0.85
CA ARG A 46 -28.26 -19.50 1.93
C ARG A 46 -28.01 -20.83 2.64
N ALA A 47 -27.67 -21.87 1.87
CA ALA A 47 -27.37 -23.22 2.38
C ALA A 47 -26.03 -23.34 3.13
N LEU A 48 -25.17 -22.31 3.10
CA LEU A 48 -23.89 -22.34 3.82
C LEU A 48 -24.12 -22.34 5.35
N PRO A 49 -23.34 -23.14 6.10
CA PRO A 49 -23.29 -23.07 7.56
C PRO A 49 -22.96 -21.65 8.05
N PRO A 50 -23.50 -21.23 9.21
CA PRO A 50 -23.25 -19.89 9.75
C PRO A 50 -21.77 -19.60 9.99
N GLN A 51 -20.96 -20.63 10.29
CA GLN A 51 -19.52 -20.53 10.49
C GLN A 51 -18.79 -20.07 9.22
N LEU A 52 -19.17 -20.61 8.05
CA LEU A 52 -18.56 -20.21 6.78
C LEU A 52 -18.97 -18.79 6.37
N LYS A 53 -20.19 -18.37 6.74
CA LYS A 53 -20.64 -16.99 6.53
C LYS A 53 -19.84 -16.01 7.39
N ALA A 54 -19.66 -16.32 8.68
CA ALA A 54 -18.84 -15.52 9.59
C ALA A 54 -17.38 -15.46 9.15
N LEU A 55 -16.81 -16.59 8.72
CA LEU A 55 -15.45 -16.64 8.17
C LEU A 55 -15.29 -15.71 6.96
N GLY A 56 -16.27 -15.69 6.05
CA GLY A 56 -16.26 -14.78 4.91
C GLY A 56 -16.22 -13.30 5.32
N ILE A 57 -16.92 -12.92 6.39
CA ILE A 57 -16.87 -11.57 6.94
C ILE A 57 -15.48 -11.27 7.50
N VAL A 58 -14.93 -12.17 8.32
CA VAL A 58 -13.60 -12.02 8.93
C VAL A 58 -12.49 -11.89 7.88
N LEU A 59 -12.57 -12.67 6.80
CA LEU A 59 -11.59 -12.62 5.70
C LEU A 59 -11.55 -11.27 4.96
N ILE A 60 -12.61 -10.46 5.04
CA ILE A 60 -12.63 -9.10 4.49
C ILE A 60 -12.24 -8.08 5.55
N VAL A 61 -12.82 -8.18 6.74
CA VAL A 61 -12.65 -7.19 7.81
C VAL A 61 -11.22 -7.19 8.36
N ALA A 62 -10.62 -8.35 8.61
CA ALA A 62 -9.30 -8.43 9.25
C ALA A 62 -8.17 -7.82 8.38
N PRO A 63 -8.08 -8.10 7.07
CA PRO A 63 -7.10 -7.42 6.22
C PRO A 63 -7.39 -5.91 6.10
N CYS A 64 -8.65 -5.49 5.97
CA CYS A 64 -9.00 -4.08 5.92
C CYS A 64 -8.61 -3.34 7.20
N TYR A 65 -8.85 -3.94 8.36
CA TYR A 65 -8.38 -3.44 9.66
C TYR A 65 -6.86 -3.23 9.64
N ALA A 66 -6.09 -4.26 9.29
CA ALA A 66 -4.63 -4.20 9.32
C ALA A 66 -4.08 -3.12 8.37
N ILE A 67 -4.58 -3.09 7.14
CA ILE A 67 -4.13 -2.12 6.11
C ILE A 67 -4.44 -0.68 6.53
N GLN A 68 -5.65 -0.40 7.05
CA GLN A 68 -6.01 0.96 7.45
C GLN A 68 -5.27 1.42 8.70
N THR A 69 -4.99 0.50 9.62
CA THR A 69 -4.19 0.73 10.82
C THR A 69 -2.78 1.16 10.44
N GLU A 70 -2.13 0.39 9.57
CA GLU A 70 -0.79 0.69 9.06
C GLU A 70 -0.76 2.02 8.30
N ARG A 71 -1.71 2.22 7.38
CA ARG A 71 -1.77 3.44 6.57
C ARG A 71 -1.85 4.70 7.44
N ARG A 72 -2.61 4.66 8.53
CA ARG A 72 -2.74 5.79 9.45
C ARG A 72 -1.57 5.98 10.39
N GLY A 73 -0.85 4.90 10.72
CA GLY A 73 0.44 5.00 11.39
C GLY A 73 1.45 5.76 10.54
N VAL A 74 1.61 5.33 9.28
CA VAL A 74 2.52 5.97 8.31
C VAL A 74 2.13 7.42 8.03
N GLU A 75 0.83 7.71 7.85
CA GLU A 75 0.36 9.09 7.64
C GLU A 75 0.70 10.02 8.82
N TYR A 76 0.67 9.50 10.05
CA TYR A 76 1.09 10.26 11.22
C TYR A 76 2.62 10.43 11.28
N ASP A 77 3.40 9.39 10.97
CA ASP A 77 4.87 9.46 10.85
C ASP A 77 5.27 10.59 9.89
N GLU A 78 4.70 10.55 8.68
CA GLU A 78 4.94 11.53 7.61
C GLU A 78 4.58 12.96 8.04
N SER A 79 3.49 13.13 8.81
CA SER A 79 3.07 14.43 9.31
C SER A 79 4.03 15.04 10.34
N THR A 80 4.78 14.19 11.05
CA THR A 80 5.71 14.58 12.12
C THR A 80 7.13 14.82 11.59
N TRP A 81 7.43 14.42 10.36
CA TRP A 81 8.72 14.69 9.75
C TRP A 81 8.96 16.20 9.57
N THR A 82 10.09 16.69 10.06
CA THR A 82 10.52 18.11 9.99
C THR A 82 12.00 18.22 9.62
N GLY A 83 12.39 19.33 8.99
CA GLY A 83 13.78 19.69 8.67
C GLY A 83 14.29 19.15 7.33
N ALA A 84 15.61 19.21 7.14
CA ALA A 84 16.33 18.82 5.93
C ALA A 84 15.93 17.48 5.30
N ALA A 85 15.59 16.46 6.10
CA ALA A 85 15.18 15.15 5.58
C ALA A 85 13.85 15.21 4.82
N LYS A 86 12.87 16.00 5.30
CA LYS A 86 11.59 16.18 4.63
C LYS A 86 11.74 17.02 3.36
N ALA A 87 12.53 18.08 3.41
CA ALA A 87 12.82 18.91 2.24
C ALA A 87 13.45 18.09 1.10
N MET A 88 14.35 17.16 1.44
CA MET A 88 14.97 16.24 0.47
C MET A 88 13.97 15.22 -0.11
N LEU A 89 13.06 14.68 0.72
CA LEU A 89 11.97 13.82 0.24
C LEU A 89 11.06 14.56 -0.75
N ASP A 90 10.61 15.77 -0.40
CA ASP A 90 9.75 16.60 -1.24
C ASP A 90 10.44 16.96 -2.57
N ASP A 91 11.73 17.29 -2.56
CA ASP A 91 12.50 17.58 -3.78
C ASP A 91 12.64 16.34 -4.68
N ASN A 92 12.90 15.16 -4.09
CA ASN A 92 12.91 13.91 -4.85
C ASN A 92 11.55 13.60 -5.47
N GLU A 93 10.47 13.81 -4.71
CA GLU A 93 9.11 13.58 -5.20
C GLU A 93 8.78 14.51 -6.38
N ARG A 94 9.15 15.78 -6.31
CA ARG A 94 9.05 16.74 -7.45
C ARG A 94 9.89 16.32 -8.65
N LYS A 95 11.10 15.82 -8.43
CA LYS A 95 11.95 15.28 -9.51
C LYS A 95 11.33 14.04 -10.15
N GLU A 96 10.70 13.17 -9.36
CA GLU A 96 9.96 12.03 -9.87
C GLU A 96 8.72 12.44 -10.65
N GLU A 97 7.96 13.41 -10.16
CA GLU A 97 6.78 13.95 -10.83
C GLU A 97 7.14 14.60 -12.17
N SER A 98 8.15 15.48 -12.18
CA SER A 98 8.63 16.10 -13.44
C SER A 98 9.18 15.06 -14.42
N ARG A 99 9.91 14.05 -13.94
CA ARG A 99 10.32 12.90 -14.78
C ARG A 99 9.08 12.21 -15.34
N TRP A 100 8.11 11.89 -14.49
CA TRP A 100 6.87 11.23 -14.88
C TRP A 100 6.10 12.03 -15.92
N GLU A 101 5.96 13.34 -15.74
CA GLU A 101 5.29 14.23 -16.67
C GLU A 101 5.92 14.22 -18.07
N SER A 102 7.26 14.16 -18.13
CA SER A 102 8.04 14.07 -19.36
C SER A 102 7.91 12.75 -20.12
N LEU A 103 7.38 11.69 -19.46
CA LEU A 103 7.20 10.38 -20.09
C LEU A 103 6.05 10.39 -21.11
N THR A 104 6.23 9.60 -22.17
CA THR A 104 5.16 9.29 -23.13
C THR A 104 4.07 8.43 -22.47
N ASN A 105 2.83 8.47 -22.96
CA ASN A 105 1.70 7.69 -22.40
C ASN A 105 1.98 6.19 -22.22
N SER A 106 2.70 5.57 -23.17
CA SER A 106 3.12 4.17 -23.07
C SER A 106 4.13 3.93 -21.93
N GLN A 107 5.08 4.84 -21.77
CA GLN A 107 6.06 4.80 -20.68
C GLN A 107 5.40 5.06 -19.32
N LYS A 108 4.46 6.00 -19.23
CA LYS A 108 3.62 6.22 -18.05
C LYS A 108 2.89 4.94 -17.66
N MET A 109 2.18 4.30 -18.59
CA MET A 109 1.49 3.03 -18.30
C MET A 109 2.44 1.96 -17.74
N LYS A 110 3.63 1.83 -18.34
CA LYS A 110 4.64 0.87 -17.86
C LYS A 110 5.16 1.22 -16.46
N ASP A 111 5.52 2.48 -16.21
CA ASP A 111 6.04 2.92 -14.91
C ASP A 111 4.94 2.81 -13.82
N TRP A 112 3.67 3.12 -14.13
CA TRP A 112 2.54 2.86 -13.22
C TRP A 112 2.41 1.37 -12.89
N ALA A 113 2.51 0.50 -13.90
CA ALA A 113 2.39 -0.94 -13.73
C ALA A 113 3.53 -1.50 -12.87
N MET A 114 4.75 -1.00 -13.04
CA MET A 114 5.89 -1.38 -12.22
C MET A 114 5.74 -0.91 -10.77
N ARG A 115 5.28 0.32 -10.53
CA ARG A 115 5.01 0.84 -9.17
C ARG A 115 3.90 0.07 -8.45
N ASN A 116 2.90 -0.41 -9.19
CA ASN A 116 1.73 -1.12 -8.64
C ASN A 116 1.76 -2.63 -8.90
N GLN A 117 2.94 -3.21 -9.16
CA GLN A 117 3.09 -4.61 -9.56
C GLN A 117 2.34 -5.61 -8.66
N TYR A 118 2.47 -5.46 -7.33
CA TYR A 118 1.83 -6.38 -6.39
C TYR A 118 0.31 -6.25 -6.40
N LYS A 119 -0.21 -5.02 -6.59
CA LYS A 119 -1.65 -4.78 -6.75
C LYS A 119 -2.16 -5.41 -8.05
N ILE A 120 -1.37 -5.32 -9.13
CA ILE A 120 -1.73 -5.92 -10.43
C ILE A 120 -1.70 -7.44 -10.33
N ILE A 121 -0.65 -8.03 -9.72
CA ILE A 121 -0.53 -9.48 -9.53
C ILE A 121 -1.71 -10.00 -8.71
N LEU A 122 -1.99 -9.36 -7.57
CA LEU A 122 -3.10 -9.74 -6.69
C LEU A 122 -4.46 -9.55 -7.40
N GLY A 123 -4.65 -8.43 -8.08
CA GLY A 123 -5.87 -8.13 -8.83
C GLY A 123 -6.10 -9.11 -9.97
N SER A 124 -5.05 -9.46 -10.72
CA SER A 124 -5.09 -10.45 -11.81
C SER A 124 -5.38 -11.84 -11.28
N TRP A 125 -4.79 -12.22 -10.14
CA TRP A 125 -5.11 -13.46 -9.44
C TRP A 125 -6.58 -13.51 -9.04
N ALA A 126 -7.09 -12.48 -8.37
CA ALA A 126 -8.49 -12.41 -7.94
C ALA A 126 -9.46 -12.43 -9.13
N ALA A 127 -9.14 -11.71 -10.21
CA ALA A 127 -9.90 -11.73 -11.45
C ALA A 127 -9.92 -13.12 -12.09
N SER A 128 -8.76 -13.78 -12.18
CA SER A 128 -8.66 -15.13 -12.73
C SER A 128 -9.44 -16.16 -11.92
N MET A 129 -9.41 -16.07 -10.58
CA MET A 129 -10.21 -16.87 -9.66
C MET A 129 -11.71 -16.65 -9.89
N ALA A 130 -12.15 -15.40 -10.04
CA ALA A 130 -13.55 -15.07 -10.29
C ALA A 130 -14.05 -15.60 -11.65
N ILE A 131 -13.23 -15.46 -12.69
CA ILE A 131 -13.52 -15.99 -14.03
C ILE A 131 -13.60 -17.52 -13.98
N ALA A 132 -12.60 -18.19 -13.42
CA ALA A 132 -12.57 -19.64 -13.28
C ALA A 132 -13.77 -20.16 -12.47
N GLY A 133 -14.08 -19.50 -11.35
CA GLY A 133 -15.26 -19.82 -10.53
C GLY A 133 -16.56 -19.68 -11.31
N THR A 134 -16.69 -18.63 -12.12
CA THR A 134 -17.87 -18.42 -12.98
C THR A 134 -18.02 -19.52 -14.02
N ILE A 135 -16.91 -19.92 -14.67
CA ILE A 135 -16.88 -21.02 -15.65
C ILE A 135 -17.31 -22.33 -15.00
N VAL A 136 -16.74 -22.68 -13.84
CA VAL A 136 -17.07 -23.91 -13.09
C VAL A 136 -18.53 -23.91 -12.64
N MET A 137 -19.03 -22.79 -12.12
CA MET A 137 -20.42 -22.70 -11.65
C MET A 137 -21.44 -22.81 -12.79
N ARG A 138 -21.13 -22.24 -13.96
CA ARG A 138 -22.00 -22.23 -15.16
C ARG A 138 -22.10 -23.58 -15.86
N ASN A 139 -21.19 -24.52 -15.60
CA ASN A 139 -21.27 -25.86 -16.16
C ASN A 139 -22.46 -26.65 -15.57
N ARG A 140 -23.42 -27.03 -16.43
CA ARG A 140 -24.65 -27.72 -16.03
C ARG A 140 -24.50 -29.24 -15.94
N TYR A 141 -23.45 -29.78 -16.56
CA TYR A 141 -23.22 -31.23 -16.69
C TYR A 141 -22.42 -31.83 -15.52
N GLN A 142 -22.16 -31.05 -14.47
CA GLN A 142 -21.39 -31.48 -13.32
C GLN A 142 -22.21 -31.36 -12.03
N SER A 143 -22.09 -32.39 -11.19
CA SER A 143 -22.64 -32.37 -9.84
C SER A 143 -21.89 -31.39 -8.93
N THR A 144 -22.54 -30.93 -7.86
CA THR A 144 -21.94 -30.00 -6.89
C THR A 144 -20.61 -30.49 -6.31
N PRO A 145 -20.44 -31.78 -5.92
CA PRO A 145 -19.14 -32.28 -5.45
C PRO A 145 -18.04 -32.18 -6.51
N GLN A 146 -18.34 -32.47 -7.78
CA GLN A 146 -17.37 -32.38 -8.87
C GLN A 146 -16.91 -30.93 -9.08
N LYS A 147 -17.83 -29.95 -9.01
CA LYS A 147 -17.49 -28.53 -9.09
C LYS A 147 -16.52 -28.09 -8.00
N ILE A 148 -16.69 -28.61 -6.77
CA ILE A 148 -15.79 -28.29 -5.64
C ILE A 148 -14.38 -28.82 -5.90
N VAL A 149 -14.26 -30.06 -6.39
CA VAL A 149 -12.96 -30.65 -6.72
C VAL A 149 -12.29 -29.85 -7.84
N GLN A 150 -13.04 -29.48 -8.88
CA GLN A 150 -12.51 -28.64 -9.96
C GLN A 150 -12.07 -27.26 -9.47
N ALA A 151 -12.88 -26.59 -8.64
CA ALA A 151 -12.53 -25.30 -8.08
C ALA A 151 -11.19 -25.35 -7.32
N ARG A 152 -10.92 -26.43 -6.58
CA ARG A 152 -9.64 -26.64 -5.90
C ARG A 152 -8.47 -26.79 -6.87
N MET A 153 -8.64 -27.56 -7.95
CA MET A 153 -7.61 -27.73 -8.98
C MET A 153 -7.29 -26.41 -9.69
N TRP A 154 -8.32 -25.62 -10.04
CA TRP A 154 -8.15 -24.28 -10.59
C TRP A 154 -7.41 -23.35 -9.63
N ALA A 155 -7.82 -23.32 -8.36
CA ALA A 155 -7.19 -22.47 -7.35
C ALA A 155 -5.68 -22.81 -7.20
N GLN A 156 -5.35 -24.10 -7.15
CA GLN A 156 -3.96 -24.55 -7.06
C GLN A 156 -3.15 -24.15 -8.30
N GLY A 157 -3.66 -24.43 -9.51
CA GLY A 157 -2.99 -24.08 -10.76
C GLY A 157 -2.80 -22.57 -10.94
N LEU A 158 -3.82 -21.77 -10.65
CA LEU A 158 -3.76 -20.31 -10.72
C LEU A 158 -2.74 -19.74 -9.71
N THR A 159 -2.68 -20.29 -8.51
CA THR A 159 -1.70 -19.86 -7.49
C THR A 159 -0.28 -20.13 -7.96
N ILE A 160 0.00 -21.32 -8.49
CA ILE A 160 1.32 -21.65 -9.04
C ILE A 160 1.67 -20.72 -10.21
N GLY A 161 0.73 -20.50 -11.14
CA GLY A 161 0.94 -19.59 -12.28
C GLY A 161 1.27 -18.17 -11.84
N VAL A 162 0.58 -17.68 -10.80
CA VAL A 162 0.82 -16.35 -10.22
C VAL A 162 2.17 -16.26 -9.53
N LEU A 163 2.59 -17.29 -8.79
CA LEU A 163 3.93 -17.33 -8.19
C LEU A 163 5.04 -17.29 -9.23
N ILE A 164 4.87 -18.03 -10.34
CA ILE A 164 5.83 -18.00 -11.46
C ILE A 164 5.86 -16.60 -12.08
N ALA A 165 4.70 -16.00 -12.37
CA ALA A 165 4.62 -14.66 -12.94
C ALA A 165 5.25 -13.61 -12.02
N ALA A 166 4.97 -13.67 -10.72
CA ALA A 166 5.57 -12.80 -9.72
C ALA A 166 7.10 -12.98 -9.64
N GLY A 167 7.59 -14.23 -9.72
CA GLY A 167 9.02 -14.54 -9.73
C GLY A 167 9.73 -13.95 -10.96
N VAL A 168 9.16 -14.13 -12.15
CA VAL A 168 9.69 -13.55 -13.40
C VAL A 168 9.71 -12.03 -13.33
N LEU A 169 8.64 -11.41 -12.84
CA LEU A 169 8.55 -9.95 -12.70
C LEU A 169 9.57 -9.41 -11.68
N THR A 170 9.70 -10.08 -10.55
CA THR A 170 10.68 -9.72 -9.50
C THR A 170 12.11 -9.83 -10.04
N GLN A 171 12.42 -10.89 -10.79
CA GLN A 171 13.75 -11.08 -11.38
C GLN A 171 14.06 -10.00 -12.42
N THR A 172 13.10 -9.68 -13.30
CA THR A 172 13.29 -8.62 -14.31
C THR A 172 13.44 -7.24 -13.67
N GLN A 173 12.70 -6.96 -12.59
CA GLN A 173 12.88 -5.74 -11.83
C GLN A 173 14.25 -5.69 -11.14
N ARG A 174 14.68 -6.80 -10.51
CA ARG A 174 15.99 -6.89 -9.87
C ARG A 174 17.12 -6.65 -10.86
N GLN A 175 16.98 -7.16 -12.09
CA GLN A 175 17.93 -6.90 -13.17
C GLN A 175 17.95 -5.40 -13.55
N GLN A 176 16.78 -4.78 -13.76
CA GLN A 176 16.69 -3.35 -14.06
C GLN A 176 17.24 -2.47 -12.93
N ALA A 177 17.01 -2.84 -11.66
CA ALA A 177 17.54 -2.14 -10.51
C ALA A 177 19.07 -2.29 -10.41
N HIS A 178 19.61 -3.44 -10.80
CA HIS A 178 21.04 -3.66 -10.88
C HIS A 178 21.69 -2.82 -11.99
N ASP A 179 21.05 -2.76 -13.17
CA ASP A 179 21.56 -1.99 -14.32
C ASP A 179 21.47 -0.48 -14.09
N ASN A 180 20.46 -0.01 -13.36
CA ASN A 180 20.25 1.41 -13.02
C ASN A 180 20.81 1.81 -11.65
N ARG A 181 21.71 1.01 -11.06
CA ARG A 181 22.27 1.29 -9.74
C ARG A 181 23.16 2.53 -9.80
N SER A 182 22.61 3.70 -9.47
CA SER A 182 23.39 4.89 -9.15
C SER A 182 24.05 4.74 -7.78
N VAL A 183 25.23 5.34 -7.61
CA VAL A 183 25.89 5.42 -6.29
C VAL A 183 25.03 6.32 -5.42
N ASP A 184 24.61 5.80 -4.26
CA ASP A 184 23.75 6.51 -3.33
C ASP A 184 24.55 7.62 -2.63
N HIS A 185 24.31 8.86 -3.06
CA HIS A 185 24.86 10.08 -2.46
C HIS A 185 23.84 10.81 -1.57
N SER A 186 22.75 10.14 -1.15
CA SER A 186 21.73 10.73 -0.27
C SER A 186 22.32 11.34 1.01
N TRP A 187 23.33 10.69 1.60
CA TRP A 187 24.06 11.24 2.75
C TRP A 187 24.75 12.58 2.47
N ALA A 188 25.35 12.74 1.29
CA ALA A 188 25.99 13.99 0.90
C ALA A 188 24.94 15.11 0.74
N ALA A 189 23.81 14.78 0.11
CA ALA A 189 22.69 15.71 -0.03
C ALA A 189 22.09 16.13 1.32
N ILE A 190 21.95 15.20 2.27
CA ILE A 190 21.46 15.51 3.63
C ILE A 190 22.43 16.47 4.35
N LEU A 191 23.74 16.25 4.22
CA LEU A 191 24.75 17.12 4.83
C LEU A 191 24.75 18.52 4.20
N GLU A 192 24.62 18.62 2.88
CA GLU A 192 24.51 19.90 2.17
C GLU A 192 23.27 20.69 2.64
N GLU A 193 22.14 20.01 2.79
CA GLU A 193 20.89 20.65 3.22
C GLU A 193 20.97 21.10 4.70
N GLN A 194 21.58 20.29 5.57
CA GLN A 194 21.86 20.69 6.97
C GLN A 194 22.77 21.92 7.05
N GLN A 195 23.82 21.97 6.22
CA GLN A 195 24.71 23.14 6.16
C GLN A 195 24.00 24.41 5.72
N LYS A 196 23.05 24.31 4.78
CA LYS A 196 22.21 25.47 4.38
C LYS A 196 21.34 25.95 5.54
N GLU A 197 20.66 25.04 6.24
CA GLU A 197 19.84 25.40 7.42
C GLU A 197 20.69 26.11 8.49
N GLU A 198 21.89 25.60 8.78
CA GLU A 198 22.82 26.24 9.74
C GLU A 198 23.28 27.63 9.28
N GLN A 199 23.56 27.81 7.99
CA GLN A 199 23.93 29.12 7.42
C GLN A 199 22.77 30.12 7.50
N GLU A 200 21.54 29.70 7.18
CA GLU A 200 20.35 30.54 7.31
C GLU A 200 20.11 30.97 8.76
N ILE A 201 20.25 30.05 9.71
CA ILE A 201 20.16 30.34 11.15
C ILE A 201 21.24 31.35 11.56
N GLN A 202 22.50 31.17 11.11
CA GLN A 202 23.58 32.11 11.41
C GLN A 202 23.35 33.50 10.79
N LEU A 203 22.83 33.58 9.57
CA LEU A 203 22.48 34.84 8.91
C LEU A 203 21.36 35.55 9.68
N HIS A 204 20.32 34.83 10.09
CA HIS A 204 19.23 35.37 10.92
C HIS A 204 19.74 35.86 12.28
N LEU A 205 20.64 35.14 12.94
CA LEU A 205 21.27 35.55 14.21
C LEU A 205 22.16 36.79 14.05
N THR A 206 22.85 36.91 12.92
CA THR A 206 23.72 38.06 12.62
C THR A 206 22.89 39.31 12.31
N GLN A 207 21.75 39.16 11.63
CA GLN A 207 20.79 40.24 11.35
C GLN A 207 19.96 40.63 12.58
N ALA A 208 19.66 39.68 13.48
CA ALA A 208 18.90 39.93 14.71
C ALA A 208 19.71 40.54 15.84
N LYS A 209 21.04 40.67 15.70
CA LYS A 209 21.89 41.35 16.67
C LYS A 209 21.69 42.87 16.51
N PRO A 210 20.98 43.56 17.44
CA PRO A 210 20.84 45.00 17.34
C PRO A 210 22.24 45.62 17.45
N GLN A 211 22.46 46.69 16.70
CA GLN A 211 23.66 47.53 16.81
C GLN A 211 23.67 48.23 18.18
N THR A 212 23.92 47.49 19.26
CA THR A 212 24.24 48.10 20.55
C THR A 212 25.72 48.46 20.56
N GLN A 213 25.92 49.77 20.33
CA GLN A 213 26.93 50.63 20.92
C GLN A 213 28.37 50.49 20.40
N SER A 214 28.63 51.19 19.29
CA SER A 214 29.85 52.00 19.15
C SER A 214 29.55 53.42 19.67
N ALA A 215 30.00 53.71 20.88
CA ALA A 215 30.25 55.06 21.38
C ALA A 215 31.37 54.99 22.43
#